data_AF-A0A9E7K4A7-F1
#
_entry.id   AF-A0A9E7K4A7-F1
#
_cell.length_a   1.000
_cell.length_b   1.000
_cell.length_c   1.000
_cell.angle_alpha   90.00
_cell.angle_beta   90.00
_cell.angle_gamma   90.00
#
_symmetry.space_group_name_H-M   'P 1'
#
loop_
_entity.id
_entity.type
_entity.pdbx_description
1 polymer ?
#
loop_
_entity_poly.entity_id
_entity_poly.type
_entity_poly.pdbx_seq_one_letter_code
_entity_poly.pdbx_strand_id
1 'polypeptide(L)'
;MSQVAWPVLIIFIPVVATCIWYQQFYISTARELSRLIGVCRAPVIQHFAESMSGSISVRSFGQENEFVNTNYNLINDLSRLQFQNTGAMQWLCFRLDMLSTLTFAFSLIFLISMPEGVIDPGIAGLAVTYGLSLNMIQTWVIWNLCSLENGIISVERILEYTNIPSEPPLVIDESRPDHIWPSEGEIDLLNLQKIGIVGRTGSRKSTLVQTIFRIIDPTVAHIFINAIDISTIGLHDLRSRLGIIPQDPIMF
;
A
#
# COMPACT_ATOMS: atom_id res chain seq x y z
N MET A 1 -6.02 -44.43 -24.36
CA MET A 1 -5.78 -43.20 -23.56
C MET A 1 -5.00 -42.13 -24.33
N SER A 2 -3.84 -42.40 -24.95
CA SER A 2 -3.05 -41.35 -25.63
C SER A 2 -3.62 -40.84 -26.96
N GLN A 3 -4.35 -41.67 -27.73
CA GLN A 3 -4.88 -41.27 -29.04
C GLN A 3 -6.07 -40.30 -28.97
N VAL A 4 -6.78 -40.22 -27.84
CA VAL A 4 -7.96 -39.34 -27.66
C VAL A 4 -7.59 -38.00 -27.01
N ALA A 5 -6.38 -37.88 -26.43
CA ALA A 5 -5.96 -36.69 -25.69
C ALA A 5 -5.45 -35.54 -26.58
N TRP A 6 -4.83 -35.85 -27.72
CA TRP A 6 -4.28 -34.83 -28.62
C TRP A 6 -5.34 -33.87 -29.22
N PRO A 7 -6.53 -34.33 -29.64
CA PRO A 7 -7.59 -33.43 -30.10
C PRO A 7 -8.06 -32.42 -29.06
N VAL A 8 -8.05 -32.80 -27.77
CA VAL A 8 -8.45 -31.93 -26.65
C VAL A 8 -7.45 -30.80 -26.43
N LEU A 9 -6.16 -31.04 -26.67
CA LEU A 9 -5.12 -30.00 -26.58
C LEU A 9 -5.32 -28.86 -27.58
N ILE A 10 -5.83 -29.16 -28.78
CA ILE A 10 -6.11 -28.15 -29.81
C ILE A 10 -7.21 -27.18 -29.35
N ILE A 11 -8.21 -27.66 -28.60
CA ILE A 11 -9.28 -26.84 -28.04
C ILE A 11 -8.78 -26.06 -26.82
N PHE A 12 -7.85 -26.62 -26.06
CA PHE A 12 -7.35 -26.00 -24.83
C PHE A 12 -6.49 -24.75 -25.09
N ILE A 13 -5.69 -24.73 -26.15
CA ILE A 13 -4.82 -23.60 -26.51
C ILE A 13 -5.59 -22.27 -26.69
N PRO A 14 -6.63 -22.16 -27.54
CA PRO A 14 -7.39 -20.92 -27.70
C PRO A 14 -8.13 -20.53 -26.42
N VAL A 15 -8.61 -21.50 -25.64
CA VAL A 15 -9.30 -21.25 -24.36
C VAL A 15 -8.33 -20.60 -23.37
N VAL A 16 -7.15 -21.16 -23.18
CA VAL A 16 -6.11 -20.60 -22.31
C VAL A 16 -5.69 -19.20 -22.80
N ALA A 17 -5.53 -19.00 -24.10
CA ALA A 17 -5.21 -17.68 -24.67
C ALA A 17 -6.30 -16.65 -24.37
N THR A 18 -7.58 -17.01 -24.53
CA THR A 18 -8.71 -16.12 -24.17
C THR A 18 -8.80 -15.85 -22.67
N CYS A 19 -8.47 -16.82 -21.81
CA CYS A 19 -8.40 -16.61 -20.36
C CYS A 19 -7.31 -15.59 -19.98
N ILE A 20 -6.11 -15.74 -20.55
CA ILE A 20 -5.00 -14.79 -20.31
C ILE A 20 -5.38 -13.39 -20.80
N TRP A 21 -6.03 -13.29 -21.96
CA TRP A 21 -6.49 -12.01 -22.48
C TRP A 21 -7.52 -11.33 -21.57
N TYR A 22 -8.51 -12.08 -21.06
CA TYR A 22 -9.47 -11.54 -20.09
C TYR A 22 -8.81 -11.13 -18.77
N GLN A 23 -7.85 -11.91 -18.28
CA GLN A 23 -7.11 -11.60 -17.07
C GLN A 23 -6.30 -10.30 -17.22
N GLN A 24 -5.60 -10.12 -18.35
CA GLN A 24 -4.84 -8.89 -18.63
C GLN A 24 -5.75 -7.67 -18.77
N PHE A 25 -6.94 -7.83 -19.35
CA PHE A 25 -7.91 -6.73 -19.43
C PHE A 25 -8.41 -6.34 -18.03
N TYR A 26 -8.83 -7.32 -17.21
CA TYR A 26 -9.30 -7.10 -15.85
C TYR A 26 -8.24 -6.40 -14.99
N ILE A 27 -6.98 -6.82 -15.08
CA ILE A 27 -5.96 -6.36 -14.15
C ILE A 27 -5.64 -4.87 -14.29
N SER A 28 -5.68 -4.35 -15.52
CA SER A 28 -5.48 -2.93 -15.77
C SER A 28 -6.55 -2.10 -15.03
N THR A 29 -7.80 -2.54 -15.04
CA THR A 29 -8.90 -1.87 -14.34
C THR A 29 -8.83 -2.08 -12.83
N ALA A 30 -8.56 -3.30 -12.38
CA ALA A 30 -8.50 -3.65 -10.96
C ALA A 30 -7.39 -2.86 -10.23
N ARG A 31 -6.24 -2.65 -10.87
CA ARG A 31 -5.13 -1.88 -10.31
C ARG A 31 -5.50 -0.42 -10.06
N GLU A 32 -6.07 0.25 -11.05
CA GLU A 32 -6.49 1.66 -10.91
C GLU A 32 -7.60 1.81 -9.86
N LEU A 33 -8.54 0.87 -9.83
CA LEU A 33 -9.63 0.90 -8.88
C LEU A 33 -9.16 0.64 -7.45
N SER A 34 -8.22 -0.29 -7.26
CA SER A 34 -7.54 -0.53 -5.97
C SER A 34 -6.77 0.72 -5.50
N ARG A 35 -6.10 1.42 -6.42
CA ARG A 35 -5.42 2.69 -6.15
C ARG A 35 -6.40 3.78 -5.70
N LEU A 36 -7.52 3.95 -6.41
CA LEU A 36 -8.58 4.90 -6.04
C LEU A 36 -9.19 4.59 -4.67
N ILE A 37 -9.49 3.31 -4.38
CA ILE A 37 -9.97 2.88 -3.06
C ILE A 37 -8.96 3.23 -1.97
N GLY A 38 -7.67 3.04 -2.22
CA GLY A 38 -6.60 3.42 -1.31
C GLY A 38 -6.60 4.92 -0.97
N VAL A 39 -6.75 5.78 -1.99
CA VAL A 39 -6.80 7.23 -1.81
C VAL A 39 -8.08 7.67 -1.09
N CYS A 40 -9.24 7.13 -1.44
CA CYS A 40 -10.53 7.49 -0.83
C CYS A 40 -10.68 7.00 0.62
N ARG A 41 -9.93 5.98 1.04
CA ARG A 41 -9.96 5.48 2.42
C ARG A 41 -9.33 6.47 3.42
N ALA A 42 -8.29 7.20 3.00
CA ALA A 42 -7.56 8.11 3.90
C ALA A 42 -8.43 9.26 4.45
N PRO A 43 -9.22 9.98 3.62
CA PRO A 43 -10.15 11.01 4.09
C PRO A 43 -11.16 10.53 5.14
N VAL A 44 -11.65 9.30 5.04
CA VAL A 44 -12.59 8.73 6.03
C VAL A 44 -11.93 8.61 7.41
N ILE A 45 -10.70 8.08 7.45
CA ILE A 45 -9.93 7.92 8.69
C ILE A 45 -9.57 9.29 9.27
N GLN A 46 -9.16 10.23 8.41
CA GLN A 46 -8.81 11.58 8.83
C GLN A 46 -10.02 12.32 9.41
N HIS A 47 -11.17 12.31 8.72
CA HIS A 47 -12.41 12.92 9.20
C HIS A 47 -12.85 12.34 10.55
N PHE A 48 -12.66 11.03 10.74
CA PHE A 48 -12.93 10.38 12.03
C PHE A 48 -11.99 10.88 13.14
N ALA A 49 -10.69 10.97 12.87
CA ALA A 49 -9.70 11.48 13.83
C ALA A 49 -9.96 12.95 14.21
N GLU A 50 -10.25 13.79 13.21
CA GLU A 50 -10.61 15.21 13.41
C GLU A 50 -11.92 15.34 14.22
N SER A 51 -12.92 14.51 13.93
CA SER A 51 -14.19 14.49 14.69
C SER A 51 -13.99 14.10 16.15
N MET A 52 -13.09 13.13 16.44
CA MET A 52 -12.75 12.73 17.80
C MET A 52 -12.04 13.86 18.55
N SER A 53 -11.00 14.43 17.95
CA SER A 53 -10.22 15.52 18.56
C SER A 53 -11.05 16.79 18.76
N GLY A 54 -11.99 17.07 17.84
CA GLY A 54 -12.86 18.25 17.85
C GLY A 54 -14.25 18.01 18.46
N SER A 55 -14.51 16.87 19.11
CA SER A 55 -15.87 16.47 19.50
C SER A 55 -16.59 17.44 20.44
N ILE A 56 -15.84 18.19 21.26
CA ILE A 56 -16.40 19.22 22.14
C ILE A 56 -16.82 20.43 21.30
N SER A 57 -15.96 20.88 20.38
CA SER A 57 -16.25 22.01 19.50
C SER A 57 -17.46 21.73 18.62
N VAL A 58 -17.53 20.56 17.98
CA VAL A 58 -18.67 20.16 17.13
C VAL A 58 -19.98 20.20 17.92
N ARG A 59 -20.00 19.63 19.13
CA ARG A 59 -21.18 19.65 20.01
C ARG A 59 -21.54 21.04 20.51
N SER A 60 -20.53 21.87 20.83
CA SER A 60 -20.76 23.23 21.32
C SER A 60 -21.41 24.14 20.28
N PHE A 61 -21.15 23.89 18.98
CA PHE A 61 -21.73 24.64 17.87
C PHE A 61 -22.98 23.97 17.27
N GLY A 62 -23.40 22.80 17.76
CA GLY A 62 -24.58 22.08 17.26
C GLY A 62 -24.44 21.60 15.80
N GLN A 63 -23.21 21.32 15.35
CA GLN A 63 -22.89 20.95 13.97
C GLN A 63 -22.76 19.43 13.75
N GLU A 64 -23.32 18.60 14.65
CA GLU A 64 -23.20 17.14 14.57
C GLU A 64 -23.77 16.59 13.26
N ASN A 65 -24.91 17.14 12.82
CA ASN A 65 -25.58 16.67 11.60
C ASN A 65 -24.76 16.93 10.33
N GLU A 66 -24.05 18.05 10.25
CA GLU A 66 -23.19 18.38 9.11
C GLU A 66 -21.99 17.43 9.03
N PHE A 67 -21.35 17.16 10.17
CA PHE A 67 -20.26 16.19 10.28
C PHE A 67 -20.72 14.77 9.94
N VAL A 68 -21.90 14.36 10.42
CA VAL A 68 -22.49 13.06 10.10
C VAL A 68 -22.79 12.94 8.61
N ASN A 69 -23.37 13.98 8.00
CA ASN A 69 -23.66 13.99 6.55
C ASN A 69 -22.38 13.92 5.71
N THR A 70 -21.33 14.66 6.12
CA THR A 70 -20.02 14.61 5.48
C THR A 70 -19.42 13.20 5.55
N ASN A 71 -19.48 12.57 6.73
CA ASN A 71 -19.03 11.19 6.89
C ASN A 71 -19.82 10.21 6.00
N TYR A 72 -21.14 10.36 5.90
CA TYR A 72 -21.95 9.54 4.99
C TYR A 72 -21.53 9.70 3.53
N ASN A 73 -21.25 10.92 3.07
CA ASN A 73 -20.78 11.16 1.71
C ASN A 73 -19.44 10.48 1.44
N LEU A 74 -18.46 10.63 2.34
CA LEU A 74 -17.15 9.99 2.21
C LEU A 74 -17.25 8.45 2.19
N ILE A 75 -18.08 7.88 3.06
CA ILE A 75 -18.32 6.43 3.10
C ILE A 75 -19.04 5.95 1.84
N ASN A 76 -20.03 6.70 1.35
CA ASN A 76 -20.77 6.37 0.14
C ASN A 76 -19.85 6.38 -1.10
N ASP A 77 -18.97 7.37 -1.23
CA ASP A 77 -17.99 7.42 -2.32
C ASP A 77 -17.01 6.24 -2.27
N LEU A 78 -16.50 5.91 -1.08
CA LEU A 78 -15.66 4.73 -0.88
C LEU A 78 -16.41 3.43 -1.22
N SER A 79 -17.66 3.31 -0.77
CA SER A 79 -18.51 2.13 -1.00
C SER A 79 -18.83 1.93 -2.48
N ARG A 80 -19.06 3.02 -3.23
CA ARG A 80 -19.28 2.99 -4.69
C ARG A 80 -18.06 2.40 -5.42
N LEU A 81 -16.86 2.83 -5.06
CA LEU A 81 -15.62 2.30 -5.64
C LEU A 81 -15.40 0.82 -5.28
N GLN A 82 -15.65 0.45 -4.02
CA GLN A 82 -15.57 -0.95 -3.59
C GLN A 82 -16.59 -1.84 -4.31
N PHE A 83 -17.80 -1.32 -4.53
CA PHE A 83 -18.84 -2.02 -5.29
C PHE A 83 -18.41 -2.23 -6.74
N GLN A 84 -17.87 -1.19 -7.40
CA GLN A 84 -17.32 -1.32 -8.75
C GLN A 84 -16.16 -2.33 -8.81
N ASN A 85 -15.31 -2.39 -7.79
CA ASN A 85 -14.18 -3.32 -7.75
C ASN A 85 -14.64 -4.77 -7.62
N THR A 86 -15.63 -4.98 -6.76
CA THR A 86 -16.30 -6.27 -6.63
C THR A 86 -17.01 -6.64 -7.93
N GLY A 87 -17.69 -5.69 -8.57
CA GLY A 87 -18.35 -5.88 -9.86
C GLY A 87 -17.38 -6.26 -10.99
N ALA A 88 -16.22 -5.62 -11.06
CA ALA A 88 -15.17 -5.97 -12.03
C ALA A 88 -14.63 -7.39 -11.80
N MET A 89 -14.43 -7.81 -10.55
CA MET A 89 -14.02 -9.18 -10.22
C MET A 89 -15.10 -10.19 -10.65
N GLN A 90 -16.36 -9.91 -10.32
CA GLN A 90 -17.47 -10.79 -10.70
C GLN A 90 -17.68 -10.88 -12.21
N TRP A 91 -17.44 -9.77 -12.94
CA TRP A 91 -17.47 -9.77 -14.39
C TRP A 91 -16.44 -10.74 -14.99
N LEU A 92 -15.21 -10.76 -14.46
CA LEU A 92 -14.17 -11.69 -14.90
C LEU A 92 -14.58 -13.13 -14.61
N CYS A 93 -15.02 -13.43 -13.38
CA CYS A 93 -15.48 -14.77 -13.00
C CYS A 93 -16.59 -15.27 -13.93
N PHE A 94 -17.61 -14.44 -14.17
CA PHE A 94 -18.72 -14.78 -15.06
C PHE A 94 -18.26 -15.11 -16.49
N ARG A 95 -17.32 -14.35 -17.05
CA ARG A 95 -16.80 -14.59 -18.40
C ARG A 95 -16.00 -15.89 -18.49
N LEU A 96 -15.21 -16.18 -17.46
CA LEU A 96 -14.42 -17.41 -17.40
C LEU A 96 -15.30 -18.63 -17.21
N ASP A 97 -16.29 -18.56 -16.33
CA ASP A 97 -17.29 -19.63 -16.13
C ASP A 97 -18.08 -19.89 -17.43
N MET A 98 -18.47 -18.83 -18.15
CA MET A 98 -19.16 -18.95 -19.43
C MET A 98 -18.28 -19.65 -20.48
N LEU A 99 -17.02 -19.23 -20.61
CA LEU A 99 -16.06 -19.83 -21.53
C LEU A 99 -15.82 -21.32 -21.19
N SER A 100 -15.57 -21.61 -19.92
CA SER A 100 -15.36 -22.95 -19.38
C SER A 100 -16.58 -23.85 -19.63
N THR A 101 -17.79 -23.36 -19.37
CA THR A 101 -19.04 -24.10 -19.64
C THR A 101 -19.24 -24.38 -21.14
N LEU A 102 -18.94 -23.42 -22.02
CA LEU A 102 -19.01 -23.61 -23.46
C LEU A 102 -18.03 -24.68 -23.93
N THR A 103 -16.78 -24.66 -23.45
CA THR A 103 -15.78 -25.68 -23.80
C THR A 103 -16.19 -27.06 -23.35
N PHE A 104 -16.78 -27.17 -22.16
CA PHE A 104 -17.32 -28.41 -21.65
C PHE A 104 -18.51 -28.91 -22.50
N ALA A 105 -19.43 -28.03 -22.90
CA ALA A 105 -20.54 -28.38 -23.78
C ALA A 105 -20.05 -28.90 -25.15
N PHE A 106 -19.06 -28.26 -25.77
CA PHE A 106 -18.46 -28.75 -27.01
C PHE A 106 -17.77 -30.11 -26.83
N SER A 107 -17.10 -30.33 -25.70
CA SER A 107 -16.46 -31.62 -25.39
C SER A 107 -17.48 -32.76 -25.25
N LEU A 108 -18.67 -32.48 -24.70
CA LEU A 108 -19.77 -33.45 -24.61
C LEU A 108 -20.39 -33.76 -25.97
N ILE A 109 -20.63 -32.74 -26.79
CA ILE A 109 -21.15 -32.91 -28.16
C ILE A 109 -20.18 -33.77 -28.98
N PHE A 110 -18.87 -33.52 -28.86
CA PHE A 110 -17.84 -34.31 -29.50
C PHE A 110 -17.84 -35.77 -29.02
N LEU A 111 -17.96 -36.00 -27.71
CA LEU A 111 -18.02 -37.34 -27.12
C LEU A 111 -19.23 -38.15 -27.63
N ILE A 112 -20.39 -37.50 -27.79
CA ILE A 112 -21.63 -38.13 -28.28
C ILE A 112 -21.60 -38.35 -29.80
N SER A 113 -20.93 -37.49 -30.57
CA SER A 113 -20.93 -37.56 -32.04
C SER A 113 -19.99 -38.64 -32.60
N MET A 114 -19.18 -39.29 -31.77
CA MET A 114 -18.26 -40.34 -32.20
C MET A 114 -18.98 -41.67 -32.46
N PRO A 115 -18.62 -42.41 -33.53
CA PRO A 115 -19.29 -43.65 -33.89
C PRO A 115 -19.09 -44.74 -32.81
N GLU A 116 -20.09 -45.63 -32.69
CA GLU A 116 -20.11 -46.72 -31.73
C GLU A 116 -18.84 -47.60 -31.85
N GLY A 117 -18.17 -47.84 -30.72
CA GLY A 117 -16.99 -48.71 -30.63
C GLY A 117 -15.63 -48.00 -30.59
N VAL A 118 -15.56 -46.68 -30.79
CA VAL A 118 -14.29 -45.93 -30.71
C VAL A 118 -13.89 -45.58 -29.27
N ILE A 119 -14.88 -45.33 -28.40
CA ILE A 119 -14.66 -44.89 -27.01
C ILE A 119 -15.38 -45.84 -26.06
N ASP A 120 -14.64 -46.36 -25.09
CA ASP A 120 -15.22 -47.17 -24.01
C ASP A 120 -16.13 -46.30 -23.12
N PRO A 121 -17.38 -46.73 -22.81
CA PRO A 121 -18.32 -45.97 -22.00
C PRO A 121 -17.78 -45.56 -20.61
N GLY A 122 -16.88 -46.36 -20.02
CA GLY A 122 -16.24 -46.03 -18.75
C GLY A 122 -15.29 -44.84 -18.88
N ILE A 123 -14.52 -44.77 -19.96
CA ILE A 123 -13.61 -43.65 -20.25
C ILE A 123 -14.39 -42.37 -20.56
N ALA A 124 -15.51 -42.49 -21.28
CA ALA A 124 -16.43 -41.39 -21.54
C ALA A 124 -16.97 -40.80 -20.22
N GLY A 125 -17.43 -41.65 -19.29
CA GLY A 125 -17.87 -41.22 -17.96
C GLY A 125 -16.79 -40.47 -17.17
N LEU A 126 -15.56 -41.01 -17.14
CA LEU A 126 -14.42 -40.36 -16.49
C LEU A 126 -14.09 -38.98 -17.08
N ALA A 127 -14.13 -38.84 -18.41
CA ALA A 127 -13.87 -37.57 -19.08
C ALA A 127 -14.89 -36.48 -18.69
N VAL A 128 -16.17 -36.85 -18.57
CA VAL A 128 -17.24 -35.94 -18.12
C VAL A 128 -17.01 -35.51 -16.66
N THR A 129 -16.70 -36.45 -15.78
CA THR A 129 -16.44 -36.15 -14.35
C THR A 129 -15.23 -35.23 -14.19
N TYR A 130 -14.12 -35.51 -14.87
CA TYR A 130 -12.94 -34.65 -14.80
C TYR A 130 -13.17 -33.28 -15.45
N GLY A 131 -13.93 -33.19 -16.54
CA GLY A 131 -14.28 -31.91 -17.16
C GLY A 131 -15.08 -30.99 -16.23
N LEU A 132 -16.06 -31.54 -15.49
CA LEU A 132 -16.82 -30.77 -14.48
C LEU A 132 -15.92 -30.31 -13.33
N SER A 133 -15.05 -31.18 -12.82
CA SER A 133 -14.11 -30.80 -11.75
C SER A 133 -13.10 -29.75 -12.20
N LEU A 134 -12.61 -29.82 -13.44
CA LEU A 134 -11.66 -28.86 -13.99
C LEU A 134 -12.27 -27.46 -14.10
N ASN A 135 -13.54 -27.33 -14.49
CA ASN A 135 -14.23 -26.04 -14.56
C ASN A 135 -14.24 -25.35 -13.19
N MET A 136 -14.57 -26.09 -12.12
CA MET A 136 -14.58 -25.53 -10.76
C MET A 136 -13.18 -25.13 -10.29
N ILE A 137 -12.16 -25.93 -10.61
CA ILE A 137 -10.77 -25.64 -10.25
C ILE A 137 -10.24 -24.43 -11.03
N GLN A 138 -10.62 -24.27 -12.30
CA GLN A 138 -10.18 -23.15 -13.13
C GLN A 138 -10.58 -21.80 -12.54
N THR A 139 -11.86 -21.65 -12.15
CA THR A 139 -12.36 -20.41 -11.54
C THR A 139 -11.66 -20.12 -10.22
N TRP A 140 -11.41 -21.16 -9.41
CA TRP A 140 -10.67 -21.03 -8.16
C TRP A 140 -9.21 -20.58 -8.39
N VAL A 141 -8.50 -21.17 -9.36
CA VAL A 141 -7.10 -20.80 -9.68
C VAL A 141 -7.03 -19.34 -10.13
N ILE A 142 -7.93 -18.90 -11.01
CA ILE A 142 -7.91 -17.53 -11.52
C ILE A 142 -8.21 -16.53 -10.40
N TRP A 143 -9.16 -16.84 -9.52
CA TRP A 143 -9.43 -16.02 -8.34
C TRP A 143 -8.20 -15.92 -7.42
N ASN A 144 -7.49 -17.03 -7.19
CA ASN A 144 -6.27 -17.02 -6.38
C ASN A 144 -5.14 -16.22 -7.04
N LEU A 145 -4.97 -16.32 -8.36
CA LEU A 145 -3.97 -15.52 -9.09
C LEU A 145 -4.29 -14.02 -8.96
N CYS A 146 -5.53 -13.61 -9.21
CA CYS A 146 -5.95 -12.22 -9.06
C CYS A 146 -5.85 -11.72 -7.60
N SER A 147 -6.15 -12.57 -6.61
CA SER A 147 -6.02 -12.24 -5.20
C SER A 147 -4.55 -12.05 -4.80
N LEU A 148 -3.67 -12.96 -5.22
CA LEU A 148 -2.23 -12.89 -4.99
C LEU A 148 -1.62 -11.63 -5.61
N GLU A 149 -2.02 -11.29 -6.84
CA GLU A 149 -1.53 -10.11 -7.54
C GLU A 149 -2.06 -8.80 -6.94
N ASN A 150 -3.25 -8.80 -6.35
CA ASN A 150 -3.70 -7.67 -5.52
C ASN A 150 -2.93 -7.60 -4.19
N GLY A 151 -2.59 -8.74 -3.59
CA GLY A 151 -1.84 -8.82 -2.34
C GLY A 151 -0.41 -8.29 -2.46
N ILE A 152 0.29 -8.62 -3.57
CA ILE A 152 1.70 -8.23 -3.77
C ILE A 152 1.91 -6.71 -3.87
N ILE A 153 0.88 -5.94 -4.27
CA ILE A 153 0.92 -4.47 -4.29
C ILE A 153 1.25 -3.90 -2.90
N SER A 154 0.80 -4.56 -1.83
CA SER A 154 1.12 -4.12 -0.46
C SER A 154 2.60 -4.31 -0.13
N VAL A 155 3.22 -5.39 -0.64
CA VAL A 155 4.64 -5.67 -0.46
C VAL A 155 5.49 -4.68 -1.26
N GLU A 156 5.08 -4.36 -2.49
CA GLU A 156 5.72 -3.33 -3.32
C GLU A 156 5.81 -1.99 -2.58
N ARG A 157 4.73 -1.56 -1.91
CA ARG A 157 4.72 -0.33 -1.10
C ARG A 157 5.67 -0.37 0.09
N ILE A 158 5.79 -1.52 0.77
CA ILE A 158 6.74 -1.66 1.90
C ILE A 158 8.18 -1.57 1.38
N LEU A 159 8.45 -2.17 0.22
CA LEU A 159 9.76 -2.12 -0.41
C LEU A 159 10.14 -0.69 -0.81
N GLU A 160 9.17 0.12 -1.26
CA GLU A 160 9.37 1.54 -1.54
C GLU A 160 9.87 2.30 -0.30
N TYR A 161 9.28 2.06 0.87
CA TYR A 161 9.74 2.66 2.13
C TYR A 161 11.13 2.19 2.58
N THR A 162 11.62 1.07 2.05
CA THR A 162 12.98 0.59 2.35
C THR A 162 14.05 1.37 1.57
N ASN A 163 13.66 2.00 0.46
CA ASN A 163 14.57 2.73 -0.42
C ASN A 163 14.60 4.25 -0.15
N ILE A 164 13.83 4.74 0.83
CA ILE A 164 13.88 6.17 1.19
C ILE A 164 15.25 6.51 1.81
N PRO A 165 15.76 7.73 1.59
CA PRO A 165 17.01 8.15 2.20
C PRO A 165 16.89 8.09 3.72
N SER A 166 17.79 7.33 4.35
CA SER A 166 17.85 7.22 5.81
C SER A 166 18.43 8.49 6.42
N GLU A 167 17.98 8.80 7.63
CA GLU A 167 18.59 9.84 8.46
C GLU A 167 20.08 9.48 8.75
N PRO A 168 20.98 10.46 9.00
CA PRO A 168 22.35 10.17 9.39
C PRO A 168 22.47 9.15 10.54
N PRO A 169 23.58 8.40 10.61
CA PRO A 169 23.76 7.35 11.60
C PRO A 169 23.60 7.88 13.03
N LEU A 170 22.88 7.11 13.85
CA LEU A 170 22.64 7.45 15.25
C LEU A 170 23.94 7.51 16.05
N VAL A 171 24.92 6.68 15.68
CA VAL A 171 26.18 6.52 16.40
C VAL A 171 27.30 6.45 15.37
N ILE A 172 28.36 7.24 15.58
CA ILE A 172 29.57 7.25 14.74
C ILE A 172 30.74 6.98 15.66
N ASP A 173 31.30 5.77 15.61
CA ASP A 173 32.34 5.34 16.56
C ASP A 173 33.64 6.16 16.44
N GLU A 174 33.96 6.65 15.24
CA GLU A 174 35.18 7.41 14.96
C GLU A 174 35.17 8.84 15.54
N SER A 175 33.99 9.41 15.80
CA SER A 175 33.82 10.82 16.18
C SER A 175 33.00 11.00 17.46
N ARG A 176 33.00 9.99 18.34
CA ARG A 176 32.28 10.09 19.62
C ARG A 176 32.94 11.12 20.55
N PRO A 177 32.17 12.10 21.05
CA PRO A 177 32.68 13.05 22.03
C PRO A 177 32.85 12.39 23.41
N ASP A 178 33.87 12.83 24.15
CA ASP A 178 34.16 12.38 25.51
C ASP A 178 32.93 12.41 26.42
N HIS A 179 32.87 11.52 27.42
CA HIS A 179 31.71 11.40 28.33
C HIS A 179 31.31 12.70 29.06
N ILE A 180 32.24 13.65 29.20
CA ILE A 180 32.04 14.91 29.93
C ILE A 180 31.47 16.01 29.01
N TRP A 181 31.54 15.82 27.70
CA TRP A 181 30.99 16.79 26.75
C TRP A 181 29.45 16.84 26.88
N PRO A 182 28.79 17.97 26.63
CA PRO A 182 29.35 19.30 26.61
C PRO A 182 29.63 19.81 28.05
N SER A 183 30.87 20.20 28.32
CA SER A 183 31.35 20.72 29.61
C SER A 183 30.90 22.16 29.91
N GLU A 184 31.09 23.08 28.95
CA GLU A 184 30.87 24.53 29.15
C GLU A 184 29.58 25.07 28.50
N GLY A 185 28.91 24.27 27.67
CA GLY A 185 27.66 24.66 27.00
C GLY A 185 27.83 25.79 25.98
N GLU A 186 29.04 26.01 25.46
CA GLU A 186 29.34 27.04 24.46
C GLU A 186 28.81 26.58 23.10
N ILE A 187 28.06 27.45 22.42
CA ILE A 187 27.46 27.17 21.11
C ILE A 187 27.89 28.26 20.13
N ASP A 188 28.69 27.89 19.13
CA ASP A 188 29.10 28.80 18.06
C ASP A 188 28.34 28.50 16.78
N LEU A 189 27.74 29.54 16.21
CA LEU A 189 26.97 29.47 14.97
C LEU A 189 27.72 30.21 13.87
N LEU A 190 28.43 29.49 13.01
CA LEU A 190 29.18 30.07 11.88
C LEU A 190 28.28 30.16 10.64
N ASN A 191 28.33 31.32 9.96
CA ASN A 191 27.54 31.62 8.75
C ASN A 191 26.02 31.53 8.95
N LEU A 192 25.54 31.69 10.19
CA LEU A 192 24.12 31.70 10.52
C LEU A 192 23.62 33.15 10.56
N GLN A 193 22.77 33.54 9.59
CA GLN A 193 22.25 34.91 9.54
C GLN A 193 21.23 35.18 10.67
N LYS A 194 21.60 36.13 11.54
CA LYS A 194 20.84 36.83 12.62
C LYS A 194 20.75 36.12 13.97
N ILE A 195 21.58 36.58 14.92
CA ILE A 195 21.52 36.26 16.36
C ILE A 195 20.80 37.39 17.10
N GLY A 196 19.69 37.03 17.75
CA GLY A 196 18.74 37.90 18.45
C GLY A 196 17.33 37.33 18.30
N ILE A 197 16.99 36.28 19.07
CA ILE A 197 15.71 35.55 18.89
C ILE A 197 14.55 36.22 19.65
N VAL A 198 14.48 37.54 19.65
CA VAL A 198 13.21 38.23 19.86
C VAL A 198 12.65 38.54 18.48
N GLY A 199 11.41 38.15 18.25
CA GLY A 199 10.84 38.24 16.91
C GLY A 199 9.41 37.75 16.92
N ARG A 200 8.59 38.31 16.04
CA ARG A 200 7.20 37.91 15.88
C ARG A 200 7.09 36.40 15.57
N THR A 201 5.91 35.82 15.76
CA THR A 201 5.59 34.49 15.22
C THR A 201 6.01 34.43 13.75
N GLY A 202 6.70 33.35 13.35
CA GLY A 202 7.31 33.23 12.02
C GLY A 202 8.76 33.73 11.89
N SER A 203 9.38 34.21 12.98
CA SER A 203 10.81 34.61 13.01
C SER A 203 11.81 33.43 13.02
N ARG A 204 11.36 32.20 12.76
CA ARG A 204 12.18 30.98 12.65
C ARG A 204 12.87 30.49 13.94
N LYS A 205 12.37 30.90 15.12
CA LYS A 205 12.89 30.41 16.42
C LYS A 205 12.86 28.89 16.53
N SER A 206 11.70 28.30 16.22
CA SER A 206 11.50 26.84 16.29
C SER A 206 12.39 26.11 15.28
N THR A 207 12.60 26.70 14.09
CA THR A 207 13.51 26.17 13.08
C THR A 207 14.96 26.12 13.57
N LEU A 208 15.43 27.19 14.25
CA LEU A 208 16.79 27.17 14.83
C LEU A 208 16.96 26.04 15.84
N VAL A 209 15.97 25.86 16.72
CA VAL A 209 16.00 24.77 17.70
C VAL A 209 16.02 23.41 17.00
N GLN A 210 15.23 23.22 15.94
CA GLN A 210 15.26 21.99 15.12
C GLN A 210 16.63 21.75 14.46
N THR A 211 17.34 22.81 14.04
CA THR A 211 18.69 22.71 13.47
C THR A 211 19.74 22.32 14.51
N ILE A 212 19.64 22.84 15.75
CA ILE A 212 20.55 22.45 16.86
C ILE A 212 20.42 20.96 17.19
N PHE A 213 19.20 20.42 17.19
CA PHE A 213 18.94 18.98 17.39
C PHE A 213 19.19 18.12 16.13
N ARG A 214 19.67 18.73 15.04
CA ARG A 214 19.85 18.10 13.72
C ARG A 214 18.62 17.33 13.25
N ILE A 215 17.44 17.89 13.49
CA ILE A 215 16.18 17.41 12.85
C ILE A 215 16.15 17.91 11.40
N ILE A 216 16.74 19.09 11.17
CA ILE A 216 16.96 19.68 9.84
C ILE A 216 18.45 20.03 9.76
N ASP A 217 19.18 19.36 8.88
CA ASP A 217 20.60 19.68 8.67
C ASP A 217 20.75 21.00 7.87
N PRO A 218 21.59 21.94 8.33
CA PRO A 218 21.82 23.20 7.64
C PRO A 218 22.61 22.99 6.34
N THR A 219 22.23 23.68 5.25
CA THR A 219 22.90 23.53 3.94
C THR A 219 24.24 24.26 3.84
N VAL A 220 24.42 25.37 4.58
CA VAL A 220 25.60 26.26 4.46
C VAL A 220 26.18 26.67 5.82
N ALA A 221 25.40 26.55 6.90
CA ALA A 221 25.83 26.98 8.24
C ALA A 221 26.47 25.81 9.01
N HIS A 222 27.45 26.12 9.84
CA HIS A 222 28.07 25.16 10.75
C HIS A 222 27.73 25.52 12.19
N ILE A 223 27.44 24.50 12.99
CA ILE A 223 27.09 24.65 14.40
C ILE A 223 28.13 23.87 15.20
N PHE A 224 28.80 24.56 16.11
CA PHE A 224 29.77 23.96 17.01
C PHE A 224 29.22 24.00 18.44
N ILE A 225 29.46 22.92 19.18
CA ILE A 225 29.19 22.87 20.62
C ILE A 225 30.51 22.49 21.31
N ASN A 226 31.01 23.38 22.17
CA ASN A 226 32.35 23.32 22.76
C ASN A 226 33.44 23.00 21.72
N ALA A 227 33.50 23.80 20.65
CA ALA A 227 34.44 23.67 19.52
C ALA A 227 34.35 22.39 18.66
N ILE A 228 33.38 21.50 18.88
CA ILE A 228 33.16 20.30 18.05
C ILE A 228 31.98 20.55 17.10
N ASP A 229 32.18 20.30 15.80
CA ASP A 229 31.11 20.41 14.80
C ASP A 229 30.08 19.28 14.99
N ILE A 230 28.82 19.65 15.26
CA ILE A 230 27.75 18.69 15.52
C ILE A 230 27.42 17.81 14.31
N SER A 231 27.80 18.22 13.10
CA SER A 231 27.62 17.42 11.88
C SER A 231 28.45 16.13 11.90
N THR A 232 29.56 16.14 12.62
CA THR A 232 30.48 15.00 12.74
C THR A 232 30.05 14.00 13.81
N ILE A 233 29.18 14.39 14.75
CA ILE A 233 28.75 13.56 15.88
C ILE A 233 27.52 12.72 15.49
N GLY A 234 27.41 11.50 16.03
CA GLY A 234 26.20 10.67 15.90
C GLY A 234 24.98 11.31 16.56
N LEU A 235 23.80 11.17 15.95
CA LEU A 235 22.58 11.84 16.40
C LEU A 235 22.13 11.45 17.82
N HIS A 236 22.34 10.19 18.21
CA HIS A 236 22.01 9.72 19.56
C HIS A 236 22.89 10.38 20.62
N ASP A 237 24.19 10.48 20.37
CA ASP A 237 25.15 11.09 21.31
C ASP A 237 24.93 12.59 21.46
N LEU A 238 24.51 13.27 20.39
CA LEU A 238 24.11 14.67 20.43
C LEU A 238 22.78 14.88 21.18
N ARG A 239 21.72 14.17 20.77
CA ARG A 239 20.35 14.38 21.28
C ARG A 239 20.17 13.91 22.73
N SER A 240 20.94 12.93 23.20
CA SER A 240 20.90 12.46 24.59
C SER A 240 21.48 13.45 25.61
N ARG A 241 22.30 14.41 25.16
CA ARG A 241 22.97 15.40 26.00
C ARG A 241 22.33 16.79 25.96
N LEU A 242 21.28 16.95 25.14
CA LEU A 242 20.52 18.18 25.00
C LEU A 242 19.08 17.97 25.49
N GLY A 243 18.59 18.87 26.35
CA GLY A 243 17.21 18.89 26.81
C GLY A 243 16.40 19.97 26.10
N ILE A 244 15.17 19.65 25.69
CA ILE A 244 14.21 20.61 25.15
C ILE A 244 12.85 20.42 25.83
N ILE A 245 12.20 21.53 26.15
CA ILE A 245 10.80 21.54 26.55
C ILE A 245 9.98 21.88 25.30
N PRO A 246 9.14 20.95 24.79
CA PRO A 246 8.34 21.20 23.60
C PRO A 246 7.29 22.28 23.87
N GLN A 247 6.89 23.02 22.82
CA GLN A 247 5.82 24.03 22.92
C GLN A 247 4.47 23.39 23.25
N ASP A 248 4.20 22.23 22.65
CA ASP A 248 3.03 21.41 22.94
C ASP A 248 3.47 20.15 23.72
N PRO A 249 3.19 20.06 25.04
CA PRO A 249 3.57 18.91 25.83
C PRO A 249 2.71 17.70 25.47
N ILE A 250 3.34 16.66 24.93
CA ILE A 250 2.71 15.36 24.68
C ILE A 250 3.19 14.41 25.79
N MET A 251 2.24 13.79 26.51
CA MET A 251 2.52 12.72 27.47
C MET A 251 2.16 11.38 26.79
N PHE A 252 3.10 10.44 26.81
CA PHE A 252 2.94 9.09 26.24
C PHE A 252 2.53 8.07 27.32
#